data_AF-A0A960X493-F1
#
_entry.id   AF-A0A960X493-F1
#
_cell.length_a   1.000
_cell.length_b   1.000
_cell.length_c   1.000
_cell.angle_alpha   90.00
_cell.angle_beta   90.00
_cell.angle_gamma   90.00
#
_symmetry.space_group_name_H-M   'P 1'
#
loop_
_entity.id
_entity.type
_entity.pdbx_description
1 polymer ?
#
loop_
_entity_poly.entity_id
_entity_poly.type
_entity_poly.pdbx_seq_one_letter_code
_entity_poly.pdbx_strand_id
1 'polypeptide(L)' 'MKTVFFDLGGVLIDFSHEKMCGQLAKVAGIPEETIQKIFFEDKIQDLYEKGLIDSQYLHFKLSQVAKKQLDFHHVMIAI' A
#
# COMPACT_ATOMS: atom_id res chain seq x y z
N MET A 1 -1.97 34.32 -14.83
CA MET A 1 -2.22 33.16 -13.94
C MET A 1 -1.49 33.42 -12.63
N LYS A 2 -2.17 33.36 -11.47
CA LYS A 2 -1.53 33.68 -10.17
C LYS A 2 -1.16 32.45 -9.34
N THR A 3 -1.86 31.33 -9.52
CA THR A 3 -1.60 30.08 -8.79
C THR A 3 -1.91 28.88 -9.68
N VAL A 4 -1.11 27.81 -9.56
CA VAL A 4 -1.31 26.51 -10.20
C VAL A 4 -1.15 25.43 -9.13
N PHE A 5 -2.03 24.43 -9.16
CA PHE A 5 -1.95 23.25 -8.31
C PHE A 5 -1.55 22.05 -9.16
N PHE A 6 -0.66 21.23 -8.63
CA PHE A 6 -0.26 19.98 -9.22
C PHE A 6 -0.60 18.86 -8.25
N ASP A 7 -1.13 17.77 -8.79
CA ASP A 7 -1.18 16.51 -8.07
C ASP A 7 0.25 15.95 -7.91
N LEU A 8 0.45 15.01 -6.99
CA LEU A 8 1.75 14.39 -6.77
C LEU A 8 1.98 13.23 -7.74
N GLY A 9 1.14 12.20 -7.62
CA GLY A 9 1.28 10.97 -8.38
C GLY A 9 0.88 11.16 -9.85
N GLY A 10 1.70 10.69 -10.79
CA GLY A 10 1.42 10.75 -12.22
C GLY A 10 1.49 12.16 -12.83
N VAL A 11 1.87 13.15 -12.02
CA VAL A 11 2.10 14.53 -12.46
C VAL A 11 3.51 14.98 -12.08
N LEU A 12 3.88 14.89 -10.80
CA LEU A 12 5.21 15.27 -10.32
C LEU A 12 6.13 14.05 -10.13
N ILE A 13 5.56 12.89 -9.80
CA ILE A 13 6.31 11.66 -9.53
C ILE A 13 5.60 10.48 -10.19
N ASP A 14 6.38 9.67 -10.91
CA ASP A 14 5.92 8.38 -11.42
C ASP A 14 5.88 7.34 -10.30
N PHE A 15 4.74 6.67 -10.16
CA PHE A 15 4.55 5.57 -9.22
C PHE A 15 4.05 4.33 -9.94
N SER A 16 4.23 3.16 -9.33
CA SER A 16 3.83 1.88 -9.92
C SER A 16 3.26 0.98 -8.85
N HIS A 17 1.95 0.73 -8.96
CA HIS A 17 1.24 -0.24 -8.11
C HIS A 17 1.85 -1.64 -8.23
N GLU A 18 2.29 -2.04 -9.41
CA GLU A 18 2.99 -3.31 -9.63
C GLU A 18 4.26 -3.41 -8.79
N LYS A 19 5.11 -2.36 -8.79
CA LYS A 19 6.33 -2.33 -7.96
C LYS A 19 6.01 -2.38 -6.47
N MET A 20 5.01 -1.62 -6.03
CA MET A 20 4.53 -1.61 -4.64
C MET A 20 4.05 -3.00 -4.22
N CYS A 21 3.18 -3.64 -5.02
CA CYS A 21 2.68 -4.98 -4.75
C CYS A 21 3.81 -6.01 -4.69
N GLY A 22 4.77 -5.96 -5.63
CA GLY A 22 5.93 -6.85 -5.63
C GLY A 22 6.86 -6.67 -4.43
N GLN A 23 7.02 -5.44 -3.93
CA GLN A 23 7.80 -5.15 -2.71
C GLN A 23 7.08 -5.68 -1.46
N LEU A 24 5.79 -5.41 -1.33
CA LEU A 24 4.96 -5.92 -0.24
C LEU A 24 4.91 -7.45 -0.23
N ALA A 25 4.79 -8.08 -1.39
CA ALA A 25 4.83 -9.54 -1.55
C ALA A 25 6.14 -10.13 -1.00
N LYS A 26 7.28 -9.48 -1.27
CA LYS A 26 8.59 -9.89 -0.74
C LYS A 26 8.68 -9.74 0.77
N VAL A 27 8.23 -8.61 1.33
CA VAL A 27 8.20 -8.38 2.79
C VAL A 27 7.29 -9.41 3.47
N ALA A 28 6.09 -9.58 2.94
CA ALA A 28 5.06 -10.46 3.49
C ALA A 28 5.33 -11.94 3.21
N GLY A 29 6.17 -12.29 2.22
CA GLY A 29 6.44 -13.67 1.84
C GLY A 29 5.21 -14.40 1.29
N ILE A 30 4.34 -13.67 0.58
CA ILE A 30 3.09 -14.18 -0.01
C ILE A 30 3.02 -13.78 -1.49
N PRO A 31 2.16 -14.44 -2.30
CA PRO A 31 2.01 -14.11 -3.71
C PRO A 31 1.58 -12.66 -3.94
N GLU A 32 2.09 -12.02 -4.99
CA GLU A 32 1.74 -10.66 -5.36
C GLU A 32 0.24 -10.49 -5.64
N GLU A 33 -0.38 -11.48 -6.28
CA GLU A 33 -1.82 -11.55 -6.51
C GLU A 33 -2.64 -11.39 -5.22
N THR A 34 -2.11 -11.90 -4.09
CA THR A 34 -2.77 -11.75 -2.79
C THR A 34 -2.72 -10.30 -2.31
N ILE A 35 -1.60 -9.61 -2.52
CA ILE A 35 -1.47 -8.18 -2.20
C ILE A 35 -2.39 -7.34 -3.09
N GLN A 36 -2.37 -7.59 -4.40
CA GLN A 36 -3.22 -6.89 -5.36
C GLN A 36 -4.70 -7.04 -5.00
N LYS A 37 -5.14 -8.26 -4.66
CA LYS A 37 -6.50 -8.52 -4.20
C LYS A 37 -6.86 -7.67 -2.99
N ILE A 38 -6.02 -7.63 -1.96
CA ILE A 38 -6.32 -6.88 -0.73
C ILE A 38 -6.39 -5.37 -1.00
N PHE A 39 -5.43 -4.85 -1.76
CA PHE A 39 -5.34 -3.41 -2.01
C PHE A 39 -6.49 -2.92 -2.91
N PHE A 40 -6.79 -3.65 -3.98
CA PHE A 40 -7.69 -3.19 -5.04
C PHE A 40 -9.07 -3.83 -5.00
N GLU A 41 -9.19 -5.15 -4.75
CA GLU A 41 -10.49 -5.82 -4.67
C GLU A 41 -11.15 -5.60 -3.30
N ASP A 42 -10.39 -5.78 -2.21
CA ASP A 42 -10.87 -5.54 -0.83
C ASP A 42 -10.82 -4.06 -0.45
N LYS A 43 -10.36 -3.19 -1.36
CA LYS A 43 -10.34 -1.72 -1.24
C LYS A 43 -9.59 -1.17 -0.03
N ILE A 44 -8.58 -1.90 0.46
CA ILE A 44 -7.77 -1.44 1.60
C ILE A 44 -7.05 -0.13 1.27
N GLN A 45 -6.59 0.04 0.02
CA GLN A 45 -5.93 1.29 -0.41
C GLN A 45 -6.88 2.49 -0.31
N ASP A 46 -8.08 2.38 -0.86
CA ASP A 46 -9.10 3.42 -0.79
C ASP A 46 -9.43 3.84 0.64
N LEU A 47 -9.54 2.86 1.56
CA LEU A 47 -9.83 3.12 2.96
C LEU A 47 -8.67 3.86 3.63
N TYR A 48 -7.43 3.48 3.31
CA TYR A 48 -6.23 4.08 3.86
C TYR A 48 -6.01 5.52 3.34
N GLU A 49 -6.13 5.74 2.04
CA GLU A 49 -5.97 7.07 1.42
C GLU A 49 -7.04 8.06 1.91
N LYS A 50 -8.23 7.58 2.26
CA LYS A 50 -9.30 8.38 2.87
C LYS A 50 -9.13 8.60 4.37
N GLY A 51 -8.13 7.99 5.00
CA GLY A 51 -7.90 8.05 6.45
C GLY A 51 -8.96 7.32 7.27
N LEU A 52 -9.70 6.39 6.67
CA LEU A 52 -10.70 5.56 7.37
C LEU A 52 -10.07 4.40 8.14
N ILE A 53 -8.86 4.02 7.74
CA ILE A 53 -7.97 3.12 8.49
C ILE A 53 -6.61 3.78 8.61
N ASP A 54 -5.90 3.49 9.69
CA ASP A 54 -4.55 3.98 9.93
C ASP A 54 -3.47 2.96 9.52
N SER A 55 -2.22 3.38 9.61
CA SER A 55 -1.07 2.55 9.24
C SER A 55 -0.95 1.31 10.14
N GLN A 56 -1.34 1.40 11.41
CA GLN A 56 -1.36 0.26 12.33
C GLN A 56 -2.36 -0.80 11.86
N TYR A 57 -3.56 -0.39 11.45
CA TYR A 57 -4.59 -1.29 10.96
C TYR A 57 -4.19 -1.94 9.63
N LEU A 58 -3.59 -1.17 8.71
CA LEU A 58 -3.05 -1.69 7.45
C LEU A 58 -1.99 -2.77 7.71
N HIS A 59 -1.03 -2.47 8.59
CA HIS A 59 0.01 -3.41 9.02
C HIS A 59 -0.57 -4.68 9.67
N PHE A 60 -1.55 -4.51 10.54
CA PHE A 60 -2.26 -5.63 11.17
C PHE A 60 -2.92 -6.52 10.11
N LYS A 61 -3.65 -5.92 9.16
CA LYS A 61 -4.33 -6.65 8.08
C LYS A 61 -3.34 -7.45 7.23
N LEU A 62 -2.22 -6.83 6.85
CA LEU A 62 -1.16 -7.50 6.09
C LEU A 62 -0.52 -8.64 6.89
N SER A 63 -0.27 -8.46 8.18
CA SER A 63 0.27 -9.50 9.06
C SER A 63 -0.70 -10.69 9.21
N GLN A 64 -2.01 -10.43 9.27
CA GLN A 64 -3.03 -11.47 9.32
C GLN A 64 -3.06 -12.31 8.05
N VAL A 65 -3.02 -11.67 6.88
CA VAL A 65 -3.01 -12.38 5.58
C VAL A 65 -1.71 -13.15 5.39
N ALA A 66 -0.57 -12.55 5.75
CA ALA A 66 0.74 -13.20 5.70
C ALA A 66 0.89 -14.34 6.72
N LYS A 67 -0.06 -14.49 7.66
CA LYS A 67 -0.03 -15.44 8.78
C LYS A 67 1.27 -15.36 9.59
N LYS A 68 1.86 -14.17 9.64
CA LYS A 68 3.11 -13.89 10.36
C LYS A 68 3.15 -12.44 10.79
N GLN A 69 3.83 -12.16 11.90
CA GLN A 69 4.08 -10.80 12.33
C GLN A 69 5.07 -10.13 11.37
N LEU A 70 4.61 -9.11 10.63
CA LEU A 70 5.49 -8.32 9.79
C LEU A 70 6.18 -7.24 10.61
N ASP A 71 7.38 -6.85 10.20
CA ASP A 71 8.00 -5.64 10.73
C ASP A 71 7.26 -4.41 10.19
N PHE A 72 6.84 -3.52 11.11
CA PHE A 72 6.04 -2.35 10.75
C PHE A 72 6.78 -1.42 9.80
N HIS A 73 8.07 -1.18 10.04
CA HIS A 73 8.84 -0.22 9.27
C HIS A 73 9.08 -0.70 7.84
N HIS A 74 9.40 -1.98 7.66
CA HIS A 74 9.56 -2.58 6.32
C HIS A 74 8.26 -2.58 5.53
N VAL A 75 7.10 -2.75 6.18
CA VAL A 75 5.80 -2.61 5.51
C VAL A 75 5.61 -1.17 5.06
N MET A 76 5.84 -0.19 5.94
CA MET A 76 5.61 1.23 5.61
C MET A 76 6.54 1.81 4.54
N ILE A 77 7.73 1.24 4.33
CA ILE A 77 8.62 1.65 3.24
C ILE A 77 8.23 1.01 1.90
N ALA A 78 7.52 -0.12 1.93
CA ALA A 78 7.13 -0.86 0.74
C ALA A 78 5.80 -0.36 0.12
N ILE A 79 5.14 0.62 0.76
CA ILE A 79 3.91 1.28 0.30
C ILE A 79 4.29 2.67 -0.19
#